data_AF-A0AA91GB28-F1
#
_entry.id   AF-A0AA91GB28-F1
#
_cell.length_a   1.000
_cell.length_b   1.000
_cell.length_c   1.000
_cell.angle_alpha   90.00
_cell.angle_beta   90.00
_cell.angle_gamma   90.00
#
_symmetry.space_group_name_H-M   'P 1'
#
loop_
_entity.id
_entity.type
_entity.pdbx_description
1 polymer ?
#
loop_
_entity_poly.entity_id
_entity_poly.type
_entity_poly.pdbx_seq_one_letter_code
_entity_poly.pdbx_strand_id
1 'polypeptide(L)'
;MVGEKENNMKKTLVAVLALSMVTLAGCGNSNEGKKTSESTKTEAQFEKESKKREEDAKRKQELVQEISILKESIASMQKIQKQAEEMATENTMEDMQANYDEGVVLGKQGIEDLQAQLKDSEAELEELK
;
A
#
# COMPACT_ATOMS: atom_id res chain seq x y z
N MET A 1 -19.58 27.52 4.18
CA MET A 1 -20.17 26.91 2.96
C MET A 1 -19.11 26.18 2.11
N VAL A 2 -18.36 25.23 2.69
CA VAL A 2 -17.40 24.38 1.96
C VAL A 2 -17.74 22.88 2.07
N GLY A 3 -18.61 22.49 3.01
CA GLY A 3 -18.98 21.08 3.23
C GLY A 3 -20.07 20.50 2.29
N GLU A 4 -20.77 21.33 1.51
CA GLU A 4 -21.89 20.87 0.67
C GLU A 4 -21.48 20.47 -0.76
N LYS A 5 -20.35 21.00 -1.26
CA LYS A 5 -19.87 20.68 -2.62
C LYS A 5 -19.18 19.32 -2.69
N GLU A 6 -18.49 18.91 -1.62
CA GLU A 6 -17.78 17.62 -1.59
C GLU A 6 -18.74 16.43 -1.55
N ASN A 7 -19.89 16.60 -0.89
CA ASN A 7 -20.89 15.53 -0.74
C ASN A 7 -21.65 15.27 -2.05
N ASN A 8 -21.81 16.28 -2.91
CA ASN A 8 -22.40 16.11 -4.25
C ASN A 8 -21.47 15.37 -5.21
N MET A 9 -20.15 15.57 -5.13
CA MET A 9 -19.20 14.90 -6.03
C MET A 9 -19.07 13.40 -5.71
N LYS A 10 -19.12 13.03 -4.43
CA LYS A 10 -19.09 11.62 -3.99
C LYS A 10 -20.37 10.86 -4.38
N LYS A 11 -21.54 11.51 -4.30
CA LYS A 11 -22.83 10.89 -4.66
C LYS A 11 -22.97 10.65 -6.16
N THR A 12 -22.48 11.56 -7.00
CA THR A 12 -22.48 11.37 -8.46
C THR A 12 -21.57 10.22 -8.88
N LEU A 13 -20.43 10.04 -8.21
CA LEU A 13 -19.49 8.95 -8.52
C LEU A 13 -20.11 7.56 -8.23
N VAL A 14 -20.85 7.44 -7.12
CA VAL A 14 -21.52 6.20 -6.72
C VAL A 14 -22.70 5.86 -7.65
N ALA A 15 -23.43 6.88 -8.13
CA ALA A 15 -24.54 6.67 -9.05
C ALA A 15 -24.09 6.18 -10.45
N VAL A 16 -22.93 6.63 -10.93
CA VAL A 16 -22.37 6.18 -12.22
C VAL A 16 -21.85 4.74 -12.13
N LEU A 17 -21.29 4.34 -10.99
CA LEU A 17 -20.87 2.95 -10.74
C LEU A 17 -22.04 1.97 -10.62
N ALA A 18 -23.21 2.42 -10.18
CA ALA A 18 -24.41 1.58 -10.08
C ALA A 18 -25.10 1.38 -11.44
N LEU A 19 -24.98 2.34 -12.38
CA LEU A 19 -25.62 2.22 -13.69
C LEU A 19 -24.93 1.25 -14.65
N SER A 20 -23.66 0.90 -14.42
CA SER A 20 -22.88 0.01 -15.30
C SER A 20 -23.09 -1.49 -15.04
N MET A 21 -23.91 -1.87 -14.05
CA MET A 21 -24.22 -3.28 -13.75
C MET A 21 -25.56 -3.78 -14.31
N VAL A 22 -26.25 -3.00 -15.15
CA VAL A 22 -27.63 -3.35 -15.63
C VAL A 22 -27.70 -3.82 -17.09
N THR A 23 -26.59 -4.01 -17.81
CA THR A 23 -26.63 -4.38 -19.24
C THR A 23 -26.14 -5.79 -19.60
N LEU A 24 -26.24 -6.76 -18.68
CA LEU A 24 -26.03 -8.18 -19.02
C LEU A 24 -27.30 -9.03 -18.85
N ALA A 25 -28.41 -8.57 -19.41
CA ALA A 25 -29.60 -9.39 -19.62
C ALA A 25 -29.99 -9.41 -21.10
N GLY A 26 -29.62 -10.51 -21.78
CA GLY A 26 -30.34 -11.08 -22.92
C GLY A 26 -30.06 -10.50 -24.32
N CYS A 27 -29.40 -11.30 -25.17
CA CYS A 27 -29.97 -11.87 -26.40
C CYS A 27 -28.89 -12.55 -27.24
N GLY A 28 -28.86 -13.88 -27.21
CA GLY A 28 -28.04 -14.70 -28.09
C GLY A 28 -28.69 -16.07 -28.24
N ASN A 29 -29.63 -16.15 -29.19
CA ASN A 29 -30.31 -17.39 -29.55
C ASN A 29 -29.39 -18.26 -30.43
N SER A 30 -29.61 -19.58 -30.33
CA SER A 30 -29.21 -20.64 -31.26
C SER A 30 -27.83 -21.30 -31.10
N ASN A 31 -27.91 -22.51 -30.55
CA ASN A 31 -27.49 -23.77 -31.20
C ASN A 31 -26.37 -24.59 -30.53
N GLU A 32 -26.82 -25.74 -30.02
CA GLU A 32 -26.16 -27.05 -29.97
C GLU A 32 -24.71 -27.17 -29.48
N GLY A 33 -24.60 -27.77 -28.29
CA GLY A 33 -23.88 -29.04 -28.20
C GLY A 33 -22.37 -28.97 -28.21
N LYS A 34 -21.78 -28.45 -27.13
CA LYS A 34 -20.54 -29.01 -26.58
C LYS A 34 -20.58 -28.80 -25.08
N LYS A 35 -20.48 -29.90 -24.33
CA LYS A 35 -20.39 -29.90 -22.88
C LYS A 35 -19.23 -28.98 -22.46
N THR A 36 -19.54 -27.75 -22.10
CA THR A 36 -18.65 -26.94 -21.28
C THR A 36 -18.74 -27.56 -19.90
N SER A 37 -17.67 -28.24 -19.50
CA SER A 37 -17.47 -28.59 -18.09
C SER A 37 -17.15 -27.29 -17.35
N GLU A 38 -18.14 -26.40 -17.30
CA GLU A 38 -18.08 -25.12 -16.61
C GLU A 38 -18.16 -25.42 -15.12
N SER A 39 -16.99 -25.30 -14.50
CA SER A 39 -16.74 -25.21 -13.07
C SER A 39 -17.92 -24.58 -12.34
N THR A 40 -18.81 -25.40 -11.78
CA THR A 40 -19.93 -24.95 -10.96
C THR A 40 -19.38 -24.65 -9.56
N LYS A 41 -18.64 -23.55 -9.41
CA LYS A 41 -18.32 -23.02 -8.09
C LYS A 41 -19.64 -22.69 -7.41
N THR A 42 -19.88 -23.27 -6.24
CA THR A 42 -21.11 -23.03 -5.47
C THR A 42 -21.16 -21.57 -5.02
N GLU A 43 -22.35 -21.05 -4.76
CA GLU A 43 -22.57 -19.67 -4.28
C GLU A 43 -21.73 -19.37 -3.01
N ALA A 44 -21.55 -20.37 -2.13
CA ALA A 44 -20.65 -20.28 -0.98
C ALA A 44 -19.16 -20.17 -1.34
N GLN A 45 -18.72 -20.75 -2.46
CA GLN A 45 -17.35 -20.57 -2.97
C GLN A 45 -17.17 -19.17 -3.57
N PHE A 46 -18.18 -18.65 -4.27
CA PHE A 46 -18.19 -17.27 -4.74
C PHE A 46 -18.15 -16.25 -3.60
N GLU A 47 -18.95 -16.44 -2.56
CA GLU A 47 -18.97 -15.54 -1.40
C GLU A 47 -17.62 -15.56 -0.66
N LYS A 48 -17.02 -16.73 -0.47
CA LYS A 48 -15.69 -16.87 0.14
C LYS A 48 -14.60 -16.20 -0.68
N GLU A 49 -14.62 -16.40 -2.00
CA GLU A 49 -13.65 -15.79 -2.92
C GLU A 49 -13.85 -14.28 -3.08
N SER A 50 -15.09 -13.79 -2.96
CA SER A 50 -15.40 -12.36 -2.93
C SER A 50 -14.87 -11.70 -1.67
N LYS A 51 -15.13 -12.27 -0.48
CA LYS A 51 -14.62 -11.75 0.79
C LYS A 51 -13.09 -11.72 0.82
N LYS A 52 -12.46 -12.80 0.33
CA LYS A 52 -10.99 -12.84 0.20
C LYS A 52 -10.46 -11.72 -0.71
N ARG A 53 -11.09 -11.48 -1.87
CA ARG A 53 -10.68 -10.39 -2.77
C ARG A 53 -10.87 -9.00 -2.15
N GLU A 54 -11.89 -8.82 -1.33
CA GLU A 54 -12.12 -7.57 -0.59
C GLU A 54 -11.06 -7.35 0.50
N GLU A 55 -10.72 -8.40 1.26
CA GLU A 55 -9.64 -8.39 2.25
C GLU A 55 -8.27 -8.12 1.60
N ASP A 56 -7.96 -8.81 0.50
CA ASP A 56 -6.71 -8.63 -0.26
C ASP A 56 -6.62 -7.18 -0.81
N ALA A 57 -7.73 -6.63 -1.32
CA ALA A 57 -7.77 -5.25 -1.82
C ALA A 57 -7.55 -4.23 -0.70
N LYS A 58 -8.13 -4.47 0.48
CA LYS A 58 -7.92 -3.63 1.66
C LYS A 58 -6.47 -3.70 2.13
N ARG A 59 -5.88 -4.90 2.22
CA ARG A 59 -4.48 -5.09 2.61
C ARG A 59 -3.52 -4.43 1.62
N LYS A 60 -3.78 -4.51 0.31
CA LYS A 60 -3.02 -3.77 -0.72
C LYS A 60 -3.04 -2.26 -0.47
N GLN A 61 -4.19 -1.68 -0.13
CA GLN A 61 -4.29 -0.25 0.16
C GLN A 61 -3.49 0.14 1.42
N GLU A 62 -3.58 -0.68 2.47
CA GLU A 62 -2.80 -0.49 3.71
C GLU A 62 -1.29 -0.55 3.42
N LEU A 63 -0.83 -1.56 2.70
CA LEU A 63 0.58 -1.72 2.32
C LEU A 63 1.10 -0.55 1.49
N VAL A 64 0.31 -0.02 0.55
CA VAL A 64 0.72 1.16 -0.24
C VAL A 64 0.92 2.38 0.67
N GLN A 65 0.07 2.56 1.69
CA GLN A 65 0.22 3.65 2.67
C GLN A 65 1.44 3.42 3.57
N GLU A 66 1.61 2.20 4.10
CA GLU A 66 2.76 1.81 4.94
C GLU A 66 4.09 2.05 4.21
N ILE A 67 4.20 1.58 2.96
CA ILE A 67 5.38 1.78 2.09
C ILE A 67 5.67 3.27 1.88
N SER A 68 4.63 4.09 1.66
CA SER A 68 4.81 5.54 1.49
C SER A 68 5.40 6.18 2.75
N ILE A 69 4.86 5.84 3.92
CA ILE A 69 5.33 6.35 5.22
C ILE A 69 6.76 5.89 5.51
N LEU A 70 7.07 4.62 5.24
CA LEU A 70 8.42 4.08 5.42
C LEU A 70 9.44 4.80 4.53
N LYS A 71 9.11 5.05 3.25
CA LYS A 71 9.97 5.81 2.33
C LYS A 71 10.23 7.23 2.82
N GLU A 72 9.21 7.94 3.26
CA GLU A 72 9.34 9.29 3.83
C GLU A 72 10.19 9.29 5.10
N SER A 73 9.98 8.30 5.97
CA SER A 73 10.71 8.15 7.23
C SER A 73 12.19 7.87 7.01
N ILE A 74 12.52 6.96 6.09
CA ILE A 74 13.91 6.66 5.68
C ILE A 74 14.57 7.91 5.12
N ALA A 75 13.90 8.64 4.22
CA ALA A 75 14.46 9.85 3.63
C ALA A 75 14.73 10.94 4.68
N SER A 76 13.82 11.12 5.64
CA SER A 76 13.98 12.06 6.75
C SER A 76 15.16 11.66 7.65
N MET A 77 15.23 10.39 8.05
CA MET A 77 16.32 9.86 8.88
C MET A 77 17.67 9.96 8.19
N GLN A 78 17.76 9.64 6.89
CA GLN A 78 18.98 9.81 6.11
C GLN A 78 19.45 11.27 6.04
N LYS A 79 18.51 12.21 5.94
CA LYS A 79 18.84 13.64 5.96
C LYS A 79 19.41 14.05 7.32
N ILE A 80 18.78 13.63 8.42
CA ILE A 80 19.26 13.90 9.78
C ILE A 80 20.64 13.27 9.99
N GLN A 81 20.82 12.02 9.56
CA GLN A 81 22.08 11.29 9.65
C GLN A 81 23.21 12.00 8.91
N LYS A 82 22.95 12.50 7.70
CA LYS A 82 23.93 13.25 6.92
C LYS A 82 24.31 14.57 7.60
N GLN A 83 23.32 15.32 8.09
CA GLN A 83 23.58 16.54 8.86
C GLN A 83 24.37 16.23 10.13
N ALA A 84 24.10 15.07 10.72
CA ALA A 84 24.84 14.64 11.89
C ALA A 84 26.32 14.39 11.53
N GLU A 85 26.59 13.59 10.51
CA GLU A 85 27.96 13.31 10.07
C GLU A 85 28.76 14.58 9.70
N GLU A 86 28.11 15.55 9.04
CA GLU A 86 28.73 16.84 8.71
C GLU A 86 29.14 17.61 9.98
N MET A 87 28.25 17.70 11.00
CA MET A 87 28.59 18.36 12.26
C MET A 87 29.66 17.63 13.09
N ALA A 88 29.78 16.30 12.98
CA ALA A 88 30.88 15.55 13.60
C ALA A 88 32.24 15.94 13.00
N THR A 89 32.28 16.10 11.67
CA THR A 89 33.53 16.44 10.98
C THR A 89 34.00 17.87 11.25
N GLU A 90 33.10 18.77 11.64
CA GLU A 90 33.41 20.18 11.92
C GLU A 90 33.77 20.48 13.39
N ASN A 91 33.37 19.62 14.35
CA ASN A 91 33.67 19.82 15.78
C ASN A 91 34.83 18.94 16.27
N THR A 92 35.86 19.56 16.86
CA THR A 92 37.11 18.91 17.33
C THR A 92 37.18 18.74 18.86
N MET A 93 36.04 18.53 19.54
CA MET A 93 36.03 18.20 20.97
C MET A 93 35.83 16.69 21.18
N GLU A 94 36.92 16.00 21.52
CA GLU A 94 37.03 14.52 21.61
C GLU A 94 35.94 13.87 22.49
N ASP A 95 35.55 14.48 23.61
CA ASP A 95 34.49 13.95 24.50
C ASP A 95 33.07 14.11 23.94
N MET A 96 32.85 15.10 23.08
CA MET A 96 31.59 15.28 22.35
C MET A 96 31.50 14.31 21.18
N GLN A 97 32.65 13.96 20.60
CA GLN A 97 32.78 13.10 19.42
C GLN A 97 32.41 11.64 19.72
N ALA A 98 32.78 11.08 20.87
CA ALA A 98 32.46 9.69 21.21
C ALA A 98 30.95 9.39 21.35
N ASN A 99 30.21 10.23 22.10
CA ASN A 99 28.74 10.08 22.22
C ASN A 99 28.03 10.34 20.90
N TYR A 100 28.61 11.20 20.07
CA TYR A 100 28.08 11.55 18.77
C TYR A 100 28.27 10.42 17.76
N ASP A 101 29.44 9.79 17.75
CA ASP A 101 29.76 8.64 16.91
C ASP A 101 28.85 7.45 17.24
N GLU A 102 28.55 7.22 18.53
CA GLU A 102 27.56 6.22 18.95
C GLU A 102 26.15 6.56 18.41
N GLY A 103 25.73 7.83 18.49
CA GLY A 103 24.46 8.29 17.92
C GLY A 103 24.38 8.14 16.41
N VAL A 104 25.48 8.41 15.69
CA VAL A 104 25.61 8.22 14.24
C VAL A 104 25.52 6.73 13.87
N VAL A 105 26.12 5.84 14.65
CA VAL A 105 26.03 4.39 14.44
C VAL A 105 24.62 3.87 14.69
N LEU A 106 23.99 4.28 15.79
CA LEU A 106 22.60 3.90 16.10
C LEU A 106 21.62 4.43 15.04
N GLY A 107 21.85 5.65 14.53
CA GLY A 107 21.06 6.23 13.44
C GLY A 107 21.16 5.43 12.14
N LYS A 108 22.37 4.95 11.78
CA LYS A 108 22.57 4.05 10.63
C LYS A 108 21.83 2.73 10.82
N GLN A 109 21.95 2.11 11.98
CA GLN A 109 21.27 0.85 12.28
C GLN A 109 19.74 1.01 12.15
N GLY A 110 19.17 2.09 12.69
CA GLY A 110 17.75 2.37 12.55
C GLY A 110 17.30 2.60 11.10
N ILE A 111 18.13 3.20 10.26
CA ILE A 111 17.86 3.33 8.82
C ILE A 111 17.88 1.97 8.13
N GLU A 112 18.83 1.11 8.46
CA GLU A 112 18.91 -0.26 7.92
C GLU A 112 17.68 -1.09 8.30
N ASP A 113 17.22 -1.01 9.55
CA ASP A 113 16.03 -1.70 10.02
C ASP A 113 14.76 -1.22 9.29
N LEU A 114 14.61 0.10 9.08
CA LEU A 114 13.51 0.66 8.31
C LEU A 114 13.57 0.23 6.83
N GLN A 115 14.76 0.13 6.25
CA GLN A 115 14.94 -0.37 4.89
C GLN A 115 14.60 -1.85 4.76
N ALA A 116 14.88 -2.66 5.79
CA ALA A 116 14.45 -4.06 5.83
C ALA A 116 12.92 -4.17 5.86
N GLN A 117 12.26 -3.42 6.76
CA GLN A 117 10.79 -3.37 6.82
C GLN A 117 10.17 -2.91 5.50
N LEU A 118 10.76 -1.90 4.84
CA LEU A 118 10.30 -1.44 3.54
C LEU A 118 10.37 -2.56 2.49
N LYS A 119 11.46 -3.33 2.44
CA LYS A 119 11.61 -4.45 1.51
C LYS A 119 10.57 -5.54 1.79
N ASP A 120 10.31 -5.85 3.05
CA ASP A 120 9.32 -6.85 3.44
C ASP A 120 7.90 -6.41 3.03
N SER A 121 7.54 -5.14 3.29
CA SER A 121 6.25 -4.58 2.85
C SER A 121 6.12 -4.51 1.32
N GLU A 122 7.19 -4.17 0.61
CA GLU A 122 7.19 -4.17 -0.86
C GLU A 122 7.06 -5.59 -1.44
N ALA A 123 7.67 -6.59 -0.80
CA ALA A 123 7.52 -7.99 -1.17
C ALA A 123 6.09 -8.50 -0.91
N GLU A 124 5.50 -8.20 0.25
CA GLU A 124 4.11 -8.55 0.56
C GLU A 124 3.13 -7.93 -0.45
N LEU A 125 3.35 -6.66 -0.83
CA LEU A 125 2.53 -5.99 -1.83
C LEU A 125 2.65 -6.66 -3.21
N GLU A 126 3.83 -7.13 -3.58
CA GLU A 126 4.07 -7.83 -4.85
C GLU A 126 3.41 -9.22 -4.86
N GLU A 127 3.45 -9.96 -3.75
CA GLU A 127 2.78 -11.25 -3.62
C GLU A 127 1.25 -11.13 -3.71
N LEU A 128 0.71 -10.01 -3.24
CA LEU A 128 -0.73 -9.76 -3.33
C LEU A 128 -1.17 -9.33 -4.73
N LYS A 129 -0.31 -8.73 -5.56
CA LYS A 129 -0.67 -8.11 -6.86
C LYS A 129 -1.33 -9.10 -7.83
#